data_AF-A0A382HSQ9-F1
#
_entry.id   AF-A0A382HSQ9-F1
#
_cell.length_a   1.000
_cell.length_b   1.000
_cell.length_c   1.000
_cell.angle_alpha   90.00
_cell.angle_beta   90.00
_cell.angle_gamma   90.00
#
_symmetry.space_group_name_H-M   'P 1'
#
loop_
_entity.id
_entity.type
_entity.pdbx_description
1 polymer ?
#
loop_
_entity_poly.entity_id
_entity_poly.type
_entity_poly.pdbx_seq_one_letter_code
_entity_poly.pdbx_strand_id
1 'polypeptide(L)'
;CGFFAIALILAAAIAAVIVLPMQEYAQFSARNLSVGGESVNVPFATSWSFSPAEVLTFVLPSFSGFGGQTYWGEMPFTDFPNYLGVVVVALALIGLILHRNRMTVFLAILALFALFVSFGRHMPWFSYIMLNFVPFFSKFRAPVMILILLQFAVAVLAGYGFQALKDLVRQQSPSRLVRILGFSMGGILAFTFFLFLSGSSFQSFMASIYTQADLVHGSRQAIATDANIQTQINAIRFDVFMDDLLLMTFLFSSAALVMILYLTRRIGDGLFFVGIAVLAVLDLLIVAGRLIDPQYMPGRIDSFYTARQQEPIVQAMHQDTDLFRIFPVDELSTNQYGFFGFSSIGGYHAAKLGIYEELMTQVGLNSFSVLNMLNTKYLISRQKLTGALLAPVIESEQGNLYRNVTALPRAFLVDSLTVITSKGAIFETMKQPTFNPARVAILEEPIETSLGPVVSSEVA
;
A
#
# COMPACT_ATOMS: atom_id res chain seq x y z
N CYS A 1 -0.34 -33.60 -21.86
CA CYS A 1 -1.37 -32.60 -22.23
C CYS A 1 -2.60 -32.65 -21.32
N GLY A 2 -3.21 -33.82 -21.05
CA GLY A 2 -4.42 -33.92 -20.20
C GLY A 2 -4.26 -33.37 -18.77
N PHE A 3 -3.18 -33.76 -18.05
CA PHE A 3 -2.93 -33.24 -16.70
C PHE A 3 -2.72 -31.72 -16.63
N PHE A 4 -2.18 -31.12 -17.69
CA PHE A 4 -2.00 -29.67 -17.76
C PHE A 4 -3.33 -28.94 -17.94
N ALA A 5 -4.22 -29.47 -18.78
CA ALA A 5 -5.58 -28.93 -18.92
C ALA A 5 -6.37 -29.05 -17.62
N ILE A 6 -6.27 -30.20 -16.92
CA ILE A 6 -6.89 -30.39 -15.60
C ILE A 6 -6.34 -29.38 -14.59
N ALA A 7 -5.01 -29.18 -14.56
CA ALA A 7 -4.39 -28.20 -13.67
C ALA A 7 -4.87 -26.76 -13.96
N LEU A 8 -5.02 -26.38 -15.23
CA LEU A 8 -5.57 -25.07 -15.61
C LEU A 8 -7.03 -24.90 -15.19
N ILE A 9 -7.85 -25.93 -15.39
CA ILE A 9 -9.27 -25.91 -14.96
C ILE A 9 -9.34 -25.78 -13.45
N LEU A 10 -8.53 -26.55 -12.71
CA LEU A 10 -8.48 -26.48 -11.25
C LEU A 10 -8.02 -25.10 -10.78
N ALA A 11 -6.97 -24.54 -11.39
CA ALA A 11 -6.48 -23.20 -11.07
C ALA A 11 -7.54 -22.13 -11.33
N ALA A 12 -8.26 -22.21 -12.46
CA ALA A 12 -9.36 -21.31 -12.77
C ALA A 12 -10.52 -21.45 -11.78
N ALA A 13 -10.88 -22.67 -11.38
CA ALA A 13 -11.93 -22.92 -10.39
C ALA A 13 -11.54 -22.38 -9.00
N ILE A 14 -10.30 -22.56 -8.57
CA ILE A 14 -9.78 -21.99 -7.32
C ILE A 14 -9.78 -20.47 -7.39
N ALA A 15 -9.33 -19.89 -8.50
CA ALA A 15 -9.34 -18.43 -8.69
C ALA A 15 -10.76 -17.85 -8.74
N ALA A 16 -11.74 -18.60 -9.27
CA ALA A 16 -13.13 -18.16 -9.40
C ALA A 16 -13.78 -17.83 -8.04
N VAL A 17 -13.39 -18.51 -6.96
CA VAL A 17 -13.85 -18.22 -5.59
C VAL A 17 -13.55 -16.77 -5.19
N ILE A 18 -12.46 -16.19 -5.69
CA ILE A 18 -12.07 -14.81 -5.42
C ILE A 18 -12.61 -13.87 -6.50
N VAL A 19 -12.55 -14.29 -7.77
CA VAL A 19 -12.85 -13.42 -8.92
C VAL A 19 -14.36 -13.18 -9.07
N LEU A 20 -15.23 -14.17 -8.86
CA LEU A 20 -16.68 -14.01 -9.08
C LEU A 20 -17.31 -13.03 -8.10
N PRO A 21 -17.12 -13.14 -6.76
CA PRO A 21 -17.68 -12.16 -5.83
C PRO A 21 -17.12 -10.76 -6.05
N MET A 22 -15.84 -10.66 -6.45
CA MET A 22 -15.23 -9.38 -6.80
C MET A 22 -15.92 -8.75 -8.02
N GLN A 23 -16.26 -9.53 -9.05
CA GLN A 23 -16.97 -9.04 -10.23
C GLN A 23 -18.39 -8.59 -9.89
N GLU A 24 -19.12 -9.36 -9.08
CA GLU A 24 -20.45 -9.00 -8.61
C GLU A 24 -20.44 -7.72 -7.77
N TYR A 25 -19.45 -7.55 -6.90
CA TYR A 25 -19.30 -6.34 -6.09
C TYR A 25 -18.82 -5.13 -6.91
N ALA A 26 -18.01 -5.35 -7.95
CA ALA A 26 -17.39 -4.27 -8.72
C ALA A 26 -18.42 -3.28 -9.30
N GLN A 27 -19.61 -3.77 -9.70
CA GLN A 27 -20.70 -2.92 -10.22
C GLN A 27 -21.23 -1.92 -9.19
N PHE A 28 -21.15 -2.26 -7.91
CA PHE A 28 -21.62 -1.42 -6.80
C PHE A 28 -20.49 -0.61 -6.15
N SER A 29 -19.25 -0.78 -6.61
CA SER A 29 -18.09 -0.10 -6.01
C SER A 29 -17.84 1.27 -6.64
N ALA A 30 -17.36 2.21 -5.84
CA ALA A 30 -16.80 3.48 -6.31
C ALA A 30 -15.71 3.31 -7.40
N ARG A 31 -15.10 2.12 -7.48
CA ARG A 31 -14.12 1.77 -8.52
C ARG A 31 -14.72 1.72 -9.92
N ASN A 32 -15.98 1.34 -10.11
CA ASN A 32 -16.63 1.41 -11.42
C ASN A 32 -17.05 2.84 -11.77
N LEU A 33 -17.40 3.66 -10.78
CA LEU A 33 -17.81 5.05 -11.00
C LEU A 33 -16.63 5.98 -11.33
N SER A 34 -15.47 5.77 -10.70
CA SER A 34 -14.21 6.45 -11.06
C SER A 34 -13.60 5.96 -12.38
N VAL A 35 -14.13 4.86 -12.93
CA VAL A 35 -13.77 4.27 -14.23
C VAL A 35 -14.91 4.47 -15.25
N GLY A 36 -15.94 5.27 -14.89
CA GLY A 36 -17.08 5.64 -15.73
C GLY A 36 -16.81 6.80 -16.70
N GLY A 37 -15.53 7.12 -16.96
CA GLY A 37 -15.16 7.90 -18.13
C GLY A 37 -14.80 6.94 -19.25
N GLU A 38 -15.21 7.23 -20.49
CA GLU A 38 -14.86 6.47 -21.71
C GLU A 38 -13.34 6.31 -21.95
N SER A 39 -12.49 6.87 -21.08
CA SER A 39 -11.03 6.79 -21.10
C SER A 39 -10.45 6.43 -19.73
N VAL A 40 -9.44 5.56 -19.73
CA VAL A 40 -8.66 5.19 -18.55
C VAL A 40 -7.93 6.43 -18.03
N ASN A 41 -8.13 6.81 -16.77
CA ASN A 41 -7.31 7.84 -16.12
C ASN A 41 -5.89 7.32 -15.91
N VAL A 42 -5.03 7.50 -16.93
CA VAL A 42 -3.66 6.98 -16.95
C VAL A 42 -2.80 7.52 -15.80
N PRO A 43 -2.80 8.83 -15.48
CA PRO A 43 -2.03 9.33 -14.33
C PRO A 43 -2.39 8.65 -13.02
N PHE A 44 -3.68 8.38 -12.82
CA PHE A 44 -4.15 7.68 -11.62
C PHE A 44 -3.82 6.19 -11.65
N ALA A 45 -4.03 5.50 -12.77
CA ALA A 45 -3.70 4.08 -12.93
C ALA A 45 -2.21 3.80 -12.69
N THR A 46 -1.35 4.75 -13.07
CA THR A 46 0.12 4.69 -12.95
C THR A 46 0.67 5.44 -11.73
N SER A 47 -0.17 5.79 -10.75
CA SER A 47 0.25 6.58 -9.58
C SER A 47 1.31 5.89 -8.70
N TRP A 48 1.25 4.57 -8.54
CA TRP A 48 2.26 3.74 -7.85
C TRP A 48 3.20 3.05 -8.85
N SER A 49 3.81 3.84 -9.72
CA SER A 49 4.85 3.35 -10.63
C SER A 49 6.17 3.17 -9.90
N PHE A 50 6.82 2.04 -10.12
CA PHE A 50 8.15 1.76 -9.60
C PHE A 50 9.18 2.54 -10.42
N SER A 51 10.01 3.37 -9.79
CA SER A 51 11.03 4.10 -10.56
C SER A 51 12.17 3.17 -10.99
N PRO A 52 12.82 3.42 -12.15
CA PRO A 52 14.00 2.66 -12.55
C PRO A 52 15.14 2.71 -11.53
N ALA A 53 15.29 3.82 -10.79
CA ALA A 53 16.28 3.95 -9.73
C ALA A 53 16.00 3.03 -8.54
N GLU A 54 14.72 2.80 -8.22
CA GLU A 54 14.30 1.91 -7.14
C GLU A 54 14.63 0.43 -7.41
N VAL A 55 15.04 0.03 -8.62
CA VAL A 55 15.59 -1.32 -8.88
C VAL A 55 16.78 -1.64 -7.96
N LEU A 56 17.53 -0.63 -7.52
CA LEU A 56 18.61 -0.81 -6.55
C LEU A 56 18.10 -1.30 -5.19
N THR A 57 16.82 -1.07 -4.86
CA THR A 57 16.18 -1.64 -3.67
C THR A 57 16.11 -3.16 -3.69
N PHE A 58 16.28 -3.82 -4.84
CA PHE A 58 16.32 -5.28 -4.94
C PHE A 58 17.50 -5.90 -4.20
N VAL A 59 18.61 -5.15 -4.09
CA VAL A 59 19.87 -5.59 -3.47
C VAL A 59 20.33 -4.69 -2.32
N LEU A 60 19.79 -3.48 -2.21
CA LEU A 60 20.07 -2.53 -1.13
C LEU A 60 18.74 -1.94 -0.61
N PRO A 61 18.12 -2.53 0.42
CA PRO A 61 16.72 -2.26 0.78
C PRO A 61 16.45 -0.77 1.01
N SER A 62 17.31 -0.06 1.73
CA SER A 62 17.13 1.37 2.01
C SER A 62 17.65 2.32 0.94
N PHE A 63 17.96 1.86 -0.28
CA PHE A 63 18.44 2.73 -1.35
C PHE A 63 17.53 3.96 -1.52
N SER A 64 16.21 3.76 -1.60
CA SER A 64 15.21 4.84 -1.68
C SER A 64 14.58 5.21 -0.33
N GLY A 65 15.30 4.96 0.77
CA GLY A 65 14.76 4.91 2.13
C GLY A 65 14.07 3.58 2.40
N PHE A 66 13.90 3.23 3.67
CA PHE A 66 13.25 1.97 4.04
C PHE A 66 11.74 2.03 3.82
N GLY A 67 11.11 3.19 4.02
CA GLY A 67 9.66 3.36 3.97
C GLY A 67 9.20 4.51 4.84
N GLY A 68 7.90 4.82 4.81
CA GLY A 68 7.30 5.89 5.60
C GLY A 68 8.00 7.23 5.38
N GLN A 69 8.42 7.88 6.47
CA GLN A 69 9.09 9.19 6.41
C GLN A 69 10.48 9.15 5.78
N THR A 70 11.15 7.99 5.78
CA THR A 70 12.48 7.86 5.16
C THR A 70 12.39 7.68 3.65
N TYR A 71 11.23 7.28 3.13
CA TYR A 71 11.06 7.06 1.70
C TYR A 71 11.31 8.36 0.93
N TRP A 72 12.20 8.27 -0.06
CA TRP A 72 12.50 9.40 -0.95
C TRP A 72 12.25 9.11 -2.42
N GLY A 73 11.78 7.90 -2.76
CA GLY A 73 11.43 7.50 -4.12
C GLY A 73 10.19 8.19 -4.68
N GLU A 74 9.73 7.72 -5.83
CA GLU A 74 8.80 8.45 -6.67
C GLU A 74 7.31 8.09 -6.49
N MET A 75 7.03 7.03 -5.74
CA MET A 75 5.67 6.64 -5.36
C MET A 75 5.08 7.64 -4.34
N PRO A 76 3.74 7.76 -4.24
CA PRO A 76 3.12 8.65 -3.25
C PRO A 76 3.54 8.34 -1.81
N PHE A 77 3.64 7.05 -1.49
CA PHE A 77 4.24 6.48 -0.28
C PHE A 77 4.48 4.97 -0.46
N THR A 78 5.35 4.41 0.37
CA THR A 78 5.49 2.98 0.61
C THR A 78 5.95 2.76 2.05
N ASP A 79 5.54 1.67 2.67
CA ASP A 79 5.94 1.33 4.04
C ASP A 79 7.22 0.48 4.08
N PHE A 80 7.62 -0.07 2.95
CA PHE A 80 8.77 -0.97 2.84
C PHE A 80 9.40 -0.97 1.44
N PRO A 81 10.65 -1.43 1.29
CA PRO A 81 11.31 -1.51 -0.01
C PRO A 81 11.03 -2.84 -0.69
N ASN A 82 11.13 -2.88 -2.03
CA ASN A 82 10.97 -4.10 -2.82
C ASN A 82 12.24 -4.97 -2.79
N TYR A 83 12.69 -5.39 -1.61
CA TYR A 83 13.93 -6.16 -1.44
C TYR A 83 13.79 -7.62 -1.89
N LEU A 84 14.76 -8.14 -2.65
CA LEU A 84 14.74 -9.51 -3.19
C LEU A 84 15.70 -10.47 -2.50
N GLY A 85 16.63 -9.96 -1.69
CA GLY A 85 17.74 -10.73 -1.12
C GLY A 85 18.97 -10.68 -2.03
N VAL A 86 20.06 -10.06 -1.57
CA VAL A 86 21.33 -9.97 -2.30
C VAL A 86 21.92 -11.36 -2.58
N VAL A 87 21.72 -12.32 -1.66
CA VAL A 87 22.14 -13.72 -1.83
C VAL A 87 21.30 -14.41 -2.90
N VAL A 88 19.98 -14.19 -2.86
CA VAL A 88 19.02 -14.79 -3.81
C VAL A 88 19.25 -14.22 -5.21
N VAL A 89 19.42 -12.91 -5.35
CA VAL A 89 19.71 -12.24 -6.62
C VAL A 89 21.04 -12.73 -7.19
N ALA A 90 22.09 -12.87 -6.38
CA ALA A 90 23.37 -13.40 -6.84
C ALA A 90 23.24 -14.82 -7.41
N LEU A 91 22.52 -15.72 -6.72
CA LEU A 91 22.22 -17.06 -7.21
C LEU A 91 21.37 -17.03 -8.48
N ALA A 92 20.34 -16.18 -8.53
CA ALA A 92 19.47 -16.08 -9.70
C ALA A 92 20.24 -15.66 -10.96
N LEU A 93 21.17 -14.71 -10.84
CA LEU A 93 22.05 -14.30 -11.93
C LEU A 93 22.96 -15.45 -12.39
N ILE A 94 23.52 -16.22 -11.45
CA ILE A 94 24.32 -17.41 -11.76
C ILE A 94 23.47 -18.44 -12.52
N GLY A 95 22.24 -18.70 -12.07
CA GLY A 95 21.29 -19.60 -12.72
C GLY A 95 20.98 -19.18 -14.15
N LEU A 96 20.72 -17.88 -14.36
CA LEU A 96 20.44 -17.32 -15.67
C LEU A 96 21.63 -17.41 -16.64
N ILE A 97 22.85 -17.19 -16.14
CA ILE A 97 24.06 -17.18 -16.97
C ILE A 97 24.50 -18.61 -17.32
N LEU A 98 24.49 -19.53 -16.35
CA LEU A 98 25.09 -20.85 -16.49
C LEU A 98 24.08 -21.94 -16.88
N HIS A 99 22.81 -21.80 -16.52
CA HIS A 99 21.80 -22.82 -16.76
C HIS A 99 20.74 -22.33 -17.76
N ARG A 100 21.13 -22.22 -19.04
CA ARG A 100 20.25 -21.71 -20.11
C ARG A 100 19.36 -22.83 -20.68
N ASN A 101 18.20 -23.04 -20.05
CA ASN A 101 17.17 -23.94 -20.54
C ASN A 101 15.88 -23.15 -20.84
N ARG A 102 14.85 -23.83 -21.39
CA ARG A 102 13.57 -23.18 -21.73
C ARG A 102 12.90 -22.53 -20.51
N MET A 103 13.05 -23.12 -19.32
CA MET A 103 12.44 -22.63 -18.09
C MET A 103 13.16 -21.37 -17.56
N THR A 104 14.49 -21.35 -17.55
CA THR A 104 15.24 -20.16 -17.07
C THR A 104 15.06 -18.96 -18.00
N VAL A 105 14.96 -19.21 -19.31
CA VAL A 105 14.59 -18.17 -20.28
C VAL A 105 13.16 -17.67 -20.05
N PHE A 106 12.20 -18.58 -19.83
CA PHE A 106 10.83 -18.21 -19.50
C PHE A 106 10.76 -17.35 -18.23
N LEU A 107 11.43 -17.75 -17.15
CA LEU A 107 11.48 -17.00 -15.89
C LEU A 107 12.14 -15.62 -16.06
N ALA A 108 13.20 -15.53 -16.87
CA ALA A 108 13.84 -14.25 -17.18
C ALA A 108 12.91 -13.31 -17.96
N ILE A 109 12.19 -13.83 -18.95
CA ILE A 109 11.18 -13.06 -19.69
C ILE A 109 10.05 -12.62 -18.75
N LEU A 110 9.59 -13.50 -17.86
CA LEU A 110 8.56 -13.16 -16.85
C LEU A 110 9.05 -12.06 -15.90
N ALA A 111 10.27 -12.15 -15.40
CA ALA A 111 10.87 -11.15 -14.52
C ALA A 111 11.02 -9.80 -15.24
N LEU A 112 11.53 -9.78 -16.47
CA LEU A 112 11.68 -8.55 -17.27
C LEU A 112 10.32 -7.94 -17.64
N PHE A 113 9.34 -8.77 -18.00
CA PHE A 113 7.98 -8.33 -18.28
C PHE A 113 7.37 -7.66 -17.04
N ALA A 114 7.44 -8.32 -15.87
CA ALA A 114 6.94 -7.76 -14.63
C ALA A 114 7.67 -6.45 -14.26
N LEU A 115 8.99 -6.39 -14.45
CA LEU A 115 9.75 -5.16 -14.22
C LEU A 115 9.28 -4.01 -15.12
N PHE A 116 9.12 -4.25 -16.42
CA PHE A 116 8.67 -3.22 -17.36
C PHE A 116 7.24 -2.77 -17.10
N VAL A 117 6.35 -3.68 -16.70
CA VAL A 117 5.00 -3.29 -16.27
C VAL A 117 5.09 -2.41 -15.02
N SER A 118 5.93 -2.78 -14.04
CA SER A 118 6.07 -2.04 -12.78
C SER A 118 6.52 -0.60 -12.97
N PHE A 119 7.27 -0.31 -14.04
CA PHE A 119 7.73 1.04 -14.36
C PHE A 119 6.62 2.03 -14.69
N GLY A 120 5.43 1.56 -15.10
CA GLY A 120 4.25 2.41 -15.24
C GLY A 120 4.53 3.72 -16.00
N ARG A 121 4.40 4.87 -15.32
CA ARG A 121 4.63 6.22 -15.86
C ARG A 121 6.04 6.46 -16.40
N HIS A 122 7.03 5.68 -15.96
CA HIS A 122 8.41 5.72 -16.47
C HIS A 122 8.58 5.01 -17.82
N MET A 123 7.58 4.22 -18.24
CA MET A 123 7.47 3.68 -19.60
C MET A 123 6.08 3.95 -20.18
N PRO A 124 5.77 5.22 -20.57
CA PRO A 124 4.43 5.60 -21.04
C PRO A 124 3.93 4.79 -22.23
N TRP A 125 4.82 4.45 -23.18
CA TRP A 125 4.47 3.66 -24.36
C TRP A 125 4.03 2.24 -23.98
N PHE A 126 4.70 1.62 -23.01
CA PHE A 126 4.40 0.26 -22.58
C PHE A 126 3.11 0.23 -21.76
N SER A 127 2.98 1.19 -20.82
CA SER A 127 1.74 1.40 -20.06
C SER A 127 0.55 1.67 -20.95
N TYR A 128 0.72 2.46 -22.02
CA TYR A 128 -0.32 2.70 -23.01
C TYR A 128 -0.78 1.40 -23.66
N ILE A 129 0.16 0.53 -24.09
CA ILE A 129 -0.20 -0.75 -24.69
C ILE A 129 -0.96 -1.63 -23.69
N MET A 130 -0.45 -1.75 -22.47
CA MET A 130 -1.07 -2.57 -21.44
C MET A 130 -2.48 -2.08 -21.10
N LEU A 131 -2.67 -0.78 -20.86
CA LEU A 131 -3.96 -0.23 -20.43
C LEU A 131 -5.03 -0.23 -21.54
N ASN A 132 -4.65 -0.15 -22.82
CA ASN A 132 -5.60 -0.04 -23.92
C ASN A 132 -5.87 -1.35 -24.67
N PHE A 133 -4.91 -2.28 -24.73
CA PHE A 133 -5.04 -3.51 -25.53
C PHE A 133 -5.10 -4.79 -24.71
N VAL A 134 -4.62 -4.79 -23.45
CA VAL A 134 -4.68 -6.00 -22.61
C VAL A 134 -5.99 -6.03 -21.83
N PRO A 135 -6.85 -7.04 -22.04
CA PRO A 135 -8.13 -7.14 -21.34
C PRO A 135 -7.95 -7.09 -19.82
N PHE A 136 -8.87 -6.39 -19.14
CA PHE A 136 -8.89 -6.19 -17.69
C PHE A 136 -7.71 -5.40 -17.10
N PHE A 137 -6.65 -5.10 -17.85
CA PHE A 137 -5.47 -4.40 -17.33
C PHE A 137 -5.81 -2.97 -16.85
N SER A 138 -6.73 -2.30 -17.55
CA SER A 138 -7.28 -0.99 -17.16
C SER A 138 -8.01 -0.96 -15.81
N LYS A 139 -8.35 -2.13 -15.24
CA LYS A 139 -8.96 -2.23 -13.92
C LYS A 139 -7.92 -2.27 -12.79
N PHE A 140 -6.66 -2.55 -13.11
CA PHE A 140 -5.58 -2.56 -12.12
C PHE A 140 -5.01 -1.15 -11.94
N ARG A 141 -4.58 -0.89 -10.71
CA ARG A 141 -3.90 0.33 -10.27
C ARG A 141 -2.67 -0.10 -9.50
N ALA A 142 -1.68 0.79 -9.37
CA ALA A 142 -0.40 0.50 -8.73
C ALA A 142 0.45 -0.56 -9.47
N PRO A 143 1.11 -0.17 -10.57
CA PRO A 143 1.96 -1.06 -11.37
C PRO A 143 3.00 -1.84 -10.56
N VAL A 144 3.54 -1.26 -9.49
CA VAL A 144 4.53 -1.90 -8.59
C VAL A 144 4.08 -3.28 -8.07
N MET A 145 2.78 -3.53 -7.92
CA MET A 145 2.25 -4.78 -7.38
C MET A 145 2.57 -6.00 -8.25
N ILE A 146 2.83 -5.83 -9.55
CA ILE A 146 3.20 -6.95 -10.43
C ILE A 146 4.58 -7.54 -10.13
N LEU A 147 5.41 -6.82 -9.34
CA LEU A 147 6.74 -7.29 -8.94
C LEU A 147 6.70 -8.62 -8.17
N ILE A 148 5.55 -9.06 -7.66
CA ILE A 148 5.39 -10.42 -7.12
C ILE A 148 5.77 -11.51 -8.13
N LEU A 149 5.52 -11.30 -9.43
CA LEU A 149 5.92 -12.23 -10.49
C LEU A 149 7.44 -12.21 -10.70
N LEU A 150 8.06 -11.04 -10.56
CA LEU A 150 9.51 -10.89 -10.58
C LEU A 150 10.14 -11.61 -9.39
N GLN A 151 9.63 -11.39 -8.18
CA GLN A 151 10.09 -12.04 -6.94
C GLN A 151 10.02 -13.56 -7.06
N PHE A 152 8.89 -14.08 -7.54
CA PHE A 152 8.73 -15.50 -7.83
C PHE A 152 9.77 -16.00 -8.84
N ALA A 153 9.92 -15.32 -9.97
CA ALA A 153 10.87 -15.72 -11.01
C ALA A 153 12.31 -15.73 -10.50
N VAL A 154 12.72 -14.72 -9.74
CA VAL A 154 14.05 -14.60 -9.12
C VAL A 154 14.29 -15.72 -8.11
N ALA A 155 13.32 -16.05 -7.26
CA ALA A 155 13.43 -17.14 -6.30
C ALA A 155 13.63 -18.50 -6.98
N VAL A 156 12.88 -18.79 -8.05
CA VAL A 156 13.04 -20.04 -8.82
C VAL A 156 14.37 -20.06 -9.58
N LEU A 157 14.79 -18.93 -10.17
CA LEU A 157 16.11 -18.79 -10.82
C LEU A 157 17.27 -19.01 -9.83
N ALA A 158 17.13 -18.60 -8.57
CA ALA A 158 18.12 -18.86 -7.54
C ALA A 158 18.32 -20.36 -7.30
N GLY A 159 17.24 -21.15 -7.34
CA GLY A 159 17.31 -22.62 -7.30
C GLY A 159 18.09 -23.20 -8.50
N TYR A 160 17.87 -22.68 -9.71
CA TYR A 160 18.68 -23.04 -10.87
C TYR A 160 20.16 -22.63 -10.72
N GLY A 161 20.43 -21.49 -10.09
CA GLY A 161 21.79 -21.05 -9.75
C GLY A 161 22.50 -22.00 -8.81
N PHE A 162 21.80 -22.44 -7.76
CA PHE A 162 22.32 -23.45 -6.84
C PHE A 162 22.66 -24.75 -7.57
N GLN A 163 21.76 -25.24 -8.44
CA GLN A 163 22.00 -26.43 -9.25
C GLN A 163 23.19 -26.26 -10.22
N ALA A 164 23.30 -25.11 -10.89
CA ALA A 164 24.40 -24.78 -11.79
C ALA A 164 25.77 -24.84 -11.09
N LEU A 165 25.86 -24.36 -9.84
CA LEU A 165 27.09 -24.42 -9.07
C LEU A 165 27.51 -25.87 -8.79
N LYS A 166 26.55 -26.75 -8.45
CA LYS A 166 26.83 -28.19 -8.25
C LYS A 166 27.32 -28.86 -9.53
N ASP A 167 26.68 -28.55 -10.66
CA ASP A 167 27.06 -29.11 -11.96
C ASP A 167 28.47 -28.66 -12.37
N LEU A 168 28.84 -27.41 -12.07
CA LEU A 168 30.18 -26.88 -12.36
C LEU A 168 31.29 -27.57 -11.55
N VAL A 169 31.03 -27.87 -10.27
CA VAL A 169 31.97 -28.64 -9.42
C VAL A 169 32.16 -30.06 -9.96
N ARG A 170 31.09 -30.70 -10.44
CA ARG A 170 31.12 -32.03 -11.06
C ARG A 170 31.93 -32.04 -12.36
N GLN A 171 31.76 -31.01 -13.20
CA GLN A 171 32.43 -30.87 -14.50
C GLN A 171 33.90 -30.41 -14.42
N GLN A 172 34.40 -30.08 -13.22
CA GLN A 172 35.80 -29.67 -12.96
C GLN A 172 36.26 -28.39 -13.68
N SER A 173 35.35 -27.48 -14.05
CA SER A 173 35.64 -26.26 -14.81
C SER A 173 35.31 -24.92 -14.11
N PRO A 174 35.53 -24.73 -12.78
CA PRO A 174 35.03 -23.55 -12.06
C PRO A 174 35.87 -22.26 -12.22
N SER A 175 37.02 -22.32 -12.89
CA SER A 175 38.07 -21.29 -12.80
C SER A 175 37.61 -19.88 -13.20
N ARG A 176 36.72 -19.75 -14.20
CA ARG A 176 36.17 -18.47 -14.63
C ARG A 176 35.23 -17.86 -13.59
N LEU A 177 34.32 -18.67 -13.05
CA LEU A 177 33.32 -18.19 -12.08
C LEU A 177 33.96 -17.80 -10.75
N VAL A 178 34.96 -18.56 -10.29
CA VAL A 178 35.74 -18.21 -9.08
C VAL A 178 36.40 -16.84 -9.22
N ARG A 179 36.98 -16.54 -10.39
CA ARG A 179 37.56 -15.21 -10.66
C ARG A 179 36.51 -14.12 -10.65
N ILE A 180 35.37 -14.34 -11.31
CA ILE A 180 34.26 -13.38 -11.33
C ILE A 180 33.77 -13.10 -9.90
N LEU A 181 33.46 -14.14 -9.12
CA LEU A 181 33.03 -13.99 -7.74
C LEU A 181 34.09 -13.29 -6.87
N GLY A 182 35.37 -13.63 -7.04
CA GLY A 182 36.47 -13.00 -6.32
C GLY A 182 36.62 -11.52 -6.65
N PHE A 183 36.55 -11.14 -7.93
CA PHE A 183 36.58 -9.74 -8.36
C PHE A 183 35.33 -8.97 -7.93
N SER A 184 34.14 -9.56 -8.03
CA SER A 184 32.90 -8.94 -7.56
C SER A 184 32.94 -8.71 -6.05
N MET A 185 33.36 -9.72 -5.27
CA MET A 185 33.53 -9.61 -3.83
C MET A 185 34.55 -8.52 -3.45
N GLY A 186 35.74 -8.55 -4.05
CA GLY A 186 36.78 -7.56 -3.79
C GLY A 186 36.37 -6.15 -4.22
N GLY A 187 35.70 -6.02 -5.36
CA GLY A 187 35.20 -4.75 -5.88
C GLY A 187 34.12 -4.13 -4.99
N ILE A 188 33.14 -4.92 -4.54
CA ILE A 188 32.07 -4.43 -3.65
C ILE A 188 32.63 -4.05 -2.28
N LEU A 189 33.56 -4.83 -1.73
CA LEU A 189 34.24 -4.49 -0.47
C LEU A 189 35.04 -3.19 -0.60
N ALA A 190 35.85 -3.06 -1.66
CA ALA A 190 36.64 -1.85 -1.90
C ALA A 190 35.75 -0.62 -2.13
N PHE A 191 34.65 -0.77 -2.87
CA PHE A 191 33.70 0.30 -3.12
C PHE A 191 32.98 0.74 -1.83
N THR A 192 32.51 -0.22 -1.04
CA THR A 192 31.86 0.07 0.26
C THR A 192 32.83 0.73 1.22
N PHE A 193 34.07 0.26 1.28
CA PHE A 193 35.12 0.85 2.10
C PHE A 193 35.45 2.29 1.64
N PHE A 194 35.52 2.53 0.33
CA PHE A 194 35.70 3.87 -0.22
C PHE A 194 34.55 4.82 0.17
N LEU A 195 33.29 4.37 0.08
CA LEU A 195 32.13 5.17 0.50
C LEU A 195 32.16 5.45 1.99
N PHE A 196 32.52 4.46 2.81
CA PHE A 196 32.69 4.63 4.25
C PHE A 196 33.78 5.66 4.60
N LEU A 197 34.94 5.58 3.94
CA LEU A 197 36.03 6.55 4.12
C LEU A 197 35.68 7.97 3.64
N SER A 198 34.76 8.09 2.68
CA SER A 198 34.32 9.38 2.15
C SER A 198 33.51 10.19 3.17
N GLY A 199 32.98 9.55 4.22
CA GLY A 199 32.38 10.18 5.40
C GLY A 199 31.40 11.30 5.06
N SER A 200 31.66 12.49 5.59
CA SER A 200 30.80 13.68 5.45
C SER A 200 30.61 14.14 3.99
N SER A 201 31.58 13.90 3.12
CA SER A 201 31.46 14.27 1.70
C SER A 201 30.40 13.42 1.00
N PHE A 202 30.38 12.12 1.29
CA PHE A 202 29.36 11.22 0.76
C PHE A 202 27.98 11.49 1.37
N GLN A 203 27.93 11.76 2.68
CA GLN A 203 26.70 12.20 3.34
C GLN A 203 26.11 13.46 2.71
N SER A 204 26.95 14.47 2.45
CA SER A 204 26.51 15.74 1.82
C SER A 204 26.00 15.51 0.39
N PHE A 205 26.66 14.64 -0.37
CA PHE A 205 26.20 14.23 -1.71
C PHE A 205 24.83 13.56 -1.64
N MET A 206 24.64 12.58 -0.76
CA MET A 206 23.35 11.90 -0.59
C MET A 206 22.25 12.86 -0.10
N ALA A 207 22.56 13.75 0.84
CA ALA A 207 21.63 14.76 1.31
C ALA A 207 21.14 15.67 0.17
N SER A 208 22.00 16.02 -0.79
CA SER A 208 21.60 16.78 -1.97
C SER A 208 20.58 16.02 -2.84
N ILE A 209 20.75 14.70 -2.99
CA ILE A 209 19.81 13.85 -3.73
C ILE A 209 18.45 13.80 -3.00
N TYR A 210 18.47 13.60 -1.68
CA TYR A 210 17.25 13.53 -0.87
C TYR A 210 16.47 14.83 -0.92
N THR A 211 17.14 15.97 -0.76
CA THR A 211 16.52 17.29 -0.82
C THR A 211 15.90 17.56 -2.18
N GLN A 212 16.58 17.23 -3.29
CA GLN A 212 16.01 17.38 -4.63
C GLN A 212 14.78 16.49 -4.82
N ALA A 213 14.81 15.26 -4.30
CA ALA A 213 13.67 14.36 -4.36
C ALA A 213 12.46 14.90 -3.57
N ASP A 214 12.67 15.45 -2.37
CA ASP A 214 11.60 16.04 -1.56
C ASP A 214 11.00 17.31 -2.21
N LEU A 215 11.82 18.13 -2.89
CA LEU A 215 11.37 19.35 -3.57
C LEU A 215 10.45 19.08 -4.76
N VAL A 216 10.70 18.01 -5.51
CA VAL A 216 9.90 17.64 -6.68
C VAL A 216 8.65 16.84 -6.28
N HIS A 217 8.66 16.22 -5.09
CA HIS A 217 7.56 15.39 -4.63
C HIS A 217 6.48 16.20 -3.91
N GLY A 218 5.32 16.37 -4.55
CA GLY A 218 4.24 17.24 -4.04
C GLY A 218 3.73 16.95 -2.63
N SER A 219 3.81 15.70 -2.14
CA SER A 219 3.40 15.35 -0.77
C SER A 219 4.48 15.53 0.31
N ARG A 220 5.73 15.84 -0.08
CA ARG A 220 6.88 15.97 0.85
C ARG A 220 7.39 17.40 1.00
N GLN A 221 6.63 18.37 0.48
CA GLN A 221 6.99 19.79 0.54
C GLN A 221 7.12 20.32 1.99
N ALA A 222 6.40 19.73 2.95
CA ALA A 222 6.55 20.04 4.38
C ALA A 222 7.95 19.68 4.93
N ILE A 223 8.55 18.58 4.44
CA ILE A 223 9.92 18.20 4.80
C ILE A 223 10.90 19.21 4.19
N ALA A 224 10.67 19.62 2.94
CA ALA A 224 11.56 20.53 2.24
C ALA A 224 11.52 21.99 2.74
N THR A 225 10.46 22.38 3.46
CA THR A 225 10.26 23.77 3.93
C THR A 225 10.78 24.02 5.34
N ASP A 226 10.91 22.97 6.17
CA ASP A 226 11.50 23.07 7.50
C ASP A 226 12.94 22.49 7.50
N ALA A 227 13.93 23.38 7.64
CA ALA A 227 15.33 23.02 7.60
C ALA A 227 15.75 22.04 8.72
N ASN A 228 15.12 22.10 9.90
CA ASN A 228 15.42 21.19 11.00
C ASN A 228 14.88 19.80 10.71
N ILE A 229 13.64 19.71 10.23
CA ILE A 229 13.01 18.44 9.83
C ILE A 229 13.79 17.80 8.68
N GLN A 230 14.13 18.59 7.65
CA GLN A 230 14.91 18.12 6.51
C GLN A 230 16.26 17.53 6.95
N THR A 231 17.00 18.23 7.80
CA THR A 231 18.32 17.79 8.27
C THR A 231 18.22 16.49 9.05
N GLN A 232 17.23 16.37 9.96
CA GLN A 232 17.02 15.15 10.75
C GLN A 232 16.63 13.96 9.87
N ILE A 233 15.68 14.14 8.95
CA ILE A 233 15.24 13.06 8.05
C ILE A 233 16.37 12.63 7.12
N ASN A 234 17.14 13.58 6.58
CA ASN A 234 18.27 13.25 5.69
C ASN A 234 19.39 12.50 6.43
N ALA A 235 19.65 12.83 7.70
CA ALA A 235 20.57 12.06 8.54
C ALA A 235 20.06 10.62 8.73
N ILE A 236 18.81 10.44 9.13
CA ILE A 236 18.19 9.10 9.30
C ILE A 236 18.25 8.30 7.99
N ARG A 237 17.93 8.91 6.85
CA ARG A 237 18.03 8.27 5.53
C ARG A 237 19.44 7.79 5.24
N PHE A 238 20.44 8.62 5.54
CA PHE A 238 21.85 8.28 5.33
C PHE A 238 22.33 7.17 6.25
N ASP A 239 21.95 7.21 7.53
CA ASP A 239 22.34 6.19 8.52
C ASP A 239 21.78 4.82 8.11
N VAL A 240 20.48 4.75 7.81
CA VAL A 240 19.83 3.49 7.37
C VAL A 240 20.40 3.02 6.02
N PHE A 241 20.76 3.94 5.12
CA PHE A 241 21.46 3.62 3.88
C PHE A 241 22.83 2.97 4.14
N MET A 242 23.64 3.56 5.03
CA MET A 242 24.97 3.05 5.34
C MET A 242 24.93 1.72 6.09
N ASP A 243 24.02 1.56 7.03
CA ASP A 243 23.82 0.31 7.77
C ASP A 243 23.45 -0.83 6.84
N ASP A 244 22.50 -0.60 5.92
CA ASP A 244 22.10 -1.61 4.95
C ASP A 244 23.19 -1.84 3.90
N LEU A 245 23.93 -0.82 3.47
CA LEU A 245 25.05 -0.99 2.55
C LEU A 245 26.12 -1.91 3.15
N LEU A 246 26.49 -1.70 4.41
CA LEU A 246 27.45 -2.54 5.12
C LEU A 246 26.93 -3.97 5.30
N LEU A 247 25.67 -4.12 5.71
CA LEU A 247 25.04 -5.42 5.89
C LEU A 247 24.94 -6.21 4.58
N MET A 248 24.47 -5.58 3.50
CA MET A 248 24.31 -6.23 2.19
C MET A 248 25.67 -6.57 1.57
N THR A 249 26.68 -5.71 1.76
CA THR A 249 28.06 -6.03 1.40
C THR A 249 28.57 -7.22 2.19
N PHE A 250 28.34 -7.29 3.50
CA PHE A 250 28.74 -8.43 4.32
C PHE A 250 28.05 -9.74 3.87
N LEU A 251 26.74 -9.71 3.65
CA LEU A 251 25.96 -10.88 3.23
C LEU A 251 26.36 -11.35 1.83
N PHE A 252 26.51 -10.43 0.88
CA PHE A 252 26.99 -10.73 -0.47
C PHE A 252 28.40 -11.33 -0.45
N SER A 253 29.34 -10.70 0.26
CA SER A 253 30.71 -11.18 0.36
C SER A 253 30.79 -12.54 1.06
N SER A 254 29.97 -12.78 2.07
CA SER A 254 29.87 -14.08 2.75
C SER A 254 29.34 -15.16 1.80
N ALA A 255 28.28 -14.86 1.03
CA ALA A 255 27.75 -15.78 0.03
C ALA A 255 28.76 -16.06 -1.08
N ALA A 256 29.44 -15.02 -1.59
CA ALA A 256 30.51 -15.15 -2.58
C ALA A 256 31.66 -16.02 -2.07
N LEU A 257 32.07 -15.83 -0.81
CA LEU A 257 33.10 -16.65 -0.17
C LEU A 257 32.66 -18.12 -0.06
N VAL A 258 31.45 -18.39 0.42
CA VAL A 258 30.90 -19.77 0.51
C VAL A 258 30.86 -20.42 -0.87
N MET A 259 30.41 -19.70 -1.90
CA MET A 259 30.41 -20.18 -3.29
C MET A 259 31.84 -20.46 -3.79
N ILE A 260 32.80 -19.57 -3.54
CA ILE A 260 34.22 -19.76 -3.93
C ILE A 260 34.82 -20.98 -3.22
N LEU A 261 34.59 -21.15 -1.91
CA LEU A 261 35.07 -22.31 -1.15
C LEU A 261 34.48 -23.62 -1.69
N TYR A 262 33.20 -23.62 -2.06
CA TYR A 262 32.57 -24.79 -2.68
C TYR A 262 33.16 -25.10 -4.07
N LEU A 263 33.26 -24.08 -4.92
CA LEU A 263 33.82 -24.21 -6.27
C LEU A 263 35.29 -24.64 -6.27
N THR A 264 36.05 -24.25 -5.26
CA THR A 264 37.45 -24.67 -5.05
C THR A 264 37.58 -25.99 -4.28
N ARG A 265 36.46 -26.68 -4.01
CA ARG A 265 36.38 -27.97 -3.30
C ARG A 265 36.98 -27.95 -1.89
N ARG A 266 36.97 -26.79 -1.23
CA ARG A 266 37.38 -26.64 0.17
C ARG A 266 36.28 -27.07 1.14
N ILE A 267 35.03 -27.08 0.70
CA ILE A 267 33.85 -27.52 1.46
C ILE A 267 33.01 -28.50 0.64
N GLY A 268 32.28 -29.39 1.31
CA GLY A 268 31.38 -30.37 0.67
C GLY A 268 29.96 -29.85 0.45
N ASP A 269 29.15 -30.63 -0.27
CA ASP A 269 27.76 -30.30 -0.65
C ASP A 269 26.88 -29.91 0.55
N GLY A 270 26.99 -30.62 1.68
CA GLY A 270 26.19 -30.36 2.87
C GLY A 270 26.48 -28.98 3.49
N LEU A 271 27.76 -28.63 3.63
CA LEU A 271 28.16 -27.33 4.20
C LEU A 271 27.85 -26.18 3.25
N PHE A 272 27.98 -26.41 1.93
CA PHE A 272 27.56 -25.43 0.92
C PHE A 272 26.04 -25.17 0.98
N PHE A 273 25.23 -26.23 1.04
CA PHE A 273 23.78 -26.12 1.17
C PHE A 273 23.38 -25.34 2.42
N VAL A 274 23.88 -25.76 3.59
CA VAL A 274 23.58 -25.09 4.86
C VAL A 274 24.05 -23.64 4.85
N GLY A 275 25.28 -23.38 4.39
CA GLY A 275 25.84 -22.03 4.35
C GLY A 275 25.02 -21.08 3.49
N ILE A 276 24.66 -21.48 2.27
CA ILE A 276 23.83 -20.65 1.37
C ILE A 276 22.40 -20.51 1.89
N ALA A 277 21.78 -21.58 2.39
CA ALA A 277 20.43 -21.53 2.92
C ALA A 277 20.34 -20.60 4.14
N VAL A 278 21.28 -20.70 5.09
CA VAL A 278 21.34 -19.82 6.26
C VAL A 278 21.56 -18.37 5.83
N LEU A 279 22.49 -18.11 4.91
CA LEU A 279 22.74 -16.75 4.43
C LEU A 279 21.49 -16.16 3.73
N ALA A 280 20.82 -16.90 2.84
CA ALA A 280 19.62 -16.43 2.16
C ALA A 280 18.44 -16.20 3.13
N VAL A 281 18.28 -17.07 4.13
CA VAL A 281 17.25 -16.91 5.16
C VAL A 281 17.54 -15.72 6.05
N LEU A 282 18.77 -15.55 6.55
CA LEU A 282 19.15 -14.39 7.35
C LEU A 282 19.02 -13.09 6.56
N ASP A 283 19.45 -13.09 5.30
CA ASP A 283 19.34 -11.96 4.38
C ASP A 283 17.90 -11.43 4.30
N LEU A 284 16.94 -12.33 4.03
CA LEU A 284 15.52 -11.95 3.96
C LEU A 284 14.90 -11.69 5.33
N LEU A 285 15.25 -12.47 6.37
CA LEU A 285 14.66 -12.34 7.70
C LEU A 285 15.10 -11.07 8.43
N ILE A 286 16.32 -10.59 8.22
CA ILE A 286 16.76 -9.34 8.85
C ILE A 286 15.93 -8.17 8.32
N VAL A 287 15.69 -8.13 7.01
CA VAL A 287 14.85 -7.09 6.39
C VAL A 287 13.38 -7.26 6.76
N ALA A 288 12.85 -8.49 6.67
CA ALA A 288 11.47 -8.80 7.06
C ALA A 288 11.21 -8.57 8.56
N GLY A 289 12.21 -8.78 9.41
CA GLY A 289 12.15 -8.52 10.84
C GLY A 289 11.84 -7.05 11.14
N ARG A 290 12.36 -6.10 10.35
CA ARG A 290 12.03 -4.68 10.51
C ARG A 290 10.57 -4.33 10.16
N LEU A 291 9.90 -5.21 9.42
CA LEU A 291 8.47 -5.09 9.06
C LEU A 291 7.56 -5.76 10.08
N ILE A 292 8.01 -6.91 10.60
CA ILE A 292 7.22 -7.75 11.52
C ILE A 292 7.40 -7.28 12.96
N ASP A 293 8.59 -6.78 13.33
CA ASP A 293 8.90 -6.39 14.69
C ASP A 293 8.24 -5.05 15.03
N PRO A 294 7.29 -5.04 15.98
CA PRO A 294 6.74 -3.80 16.50
C PRO A 294 7.82 -2.91 17.11
N GLN A 295 9.05 -3.38 17.36
CA GLN A 295 10.16 -2.61 17.94
C GLN A 295 10.75 -1.50 17.06
N TYR A 296 10.30 -1.34 15.82
CA TYR A 296 10.48 -0.09 15.08
C TYR A 296 9.34 0.94 15.34
N MET A 297 8.35 0.58 16.16
CA MET A 297 7.32 1.44 16.80
C MET A 297 6.79 0.87 18.17
N PRO A 298 7.62 0.35 19.10
CA PRO A 298 7.13 -0.42 20.24
C PRO A 298 6.52 0.57 21.22
N GLY A 299 5.27 0.32 21.60
CA GLY A 299 4.53 1.23 22.43
C GLY A 299 4.04 2.48 21.72
N ARG A 300 4.37 2.79 20.46
CA ARG A 300 3.75 3.96 19.79
C ARG A 300 2.27 3.69 19.53
N ILE A 301 1.92 2.52 19.01
CA ILE A 301 0.52 2.13 18.78
C ILE A 301 -0.20 1.99 20.13
N ASP A 302 0.31 1.17 21.04
CA ASP A 302 -0.33 0.96 22.35
C ASP A 302 -0.38 2.24 23.18
N SER A 303 0.69 3.03 23.28
CA SER A 303 0.62 4.31 24.01
C SER A 303 -0.26 5.33 23.31
N PHE A 304 -0.26 5.39 21.98
CA PHE A 304 -1.11 6.32 21.23
C PHE A 304 -2.59 5.97 21.42
N TYR A 305 -2.96 4.71 21.23
CA TYR A 305 -4.35 4.28 21.40
C TYR A 305 -4.76 4.21 22.88
N THR A 306 -3.88 3.82 23.80
CA THR A 306 -4.17 3.85 25.25
C THR A 306 -4.31 5.27 25.76
N ALA A 307 -3.43 6.20 25.35
CA ALA A 307 -3.57 7.62 25.70
C ALA A 307 -4.86 8.20 25.14
N ARG A 308 -5.22 7.84 23.90
CA ARG A 308 -6.47 8.26 23.28
C ARG A 308 -7.71 7.64 23.89
N GLN A 309 -7.63 6.42 24.40
CA GLN A 309 -8.73 5.82 25.14
C GLN A 309 -9.05 6.62 26.41
N GLN A 310 -8.05 7.30 26.97
CA GLN A 310 -8.22 8.21 28.11
C GLN A 310 -8.66 9.62 27.71
N GLU A 311 -8.78 9.94 26.42
CA GLU A 311 -9.26 11.26 25.99
C GLU A 311 -10.73 11.45 26.43
N PRO A 312 -11.08 12.64 26.98
CA PRO A 312 -12.45 12.91 27.43
C PRO A 312 -13.51 12.70 26.35
N ILE A 313 -13.17 12.93 25.08
CA ILE A 313 -14.06 12.72 23.92
C ILE A 313 -14.42 11.24 23.77
N VAL A 314 -13.42 10.36 23.80
CA VAL A 314 -13.60 8.90 23.66
C VAL A 314 -14.39 8.35 24.84
N GLN A 315 -14.05 8.76 26.07
CA GLN A 315 -14.76 8.36 27.27
C GLN A 315 -16.22 8.81 27.26
N ALA A 316 -16.50 10.06 26.87
CA ALA A 316 -17.86 10.59 26.78
C ALA A 316 -18.71 9.81 25.76
N MET A 317 -18.14 9.44 24.61
CA MET A 317 -18.85 8.62 23.62
C MET A 317 -19.08 7.17 24.10
N HIS A 318 -18.19 6.61 24.94
CA HIS A 318 -18.40 5.28 25.53
C HIS A 318 -19.51 5.23 26.58
N GLN A 319 -19.90 6.37 27.16
CA GLN A 319 -21.04 6.44 28.08
C GLN A 319 -22.38 6.37 27.34
N ASP A 320 -22.39 6.58 26.03
CA ASP A 320 -23.57 6.49 25.19
C ASP A 320 -23.74 5.07 24.63
N THR A 321 -24.81 4.40 25.06
CA THR A 321 -25.10 3.01 24.66
C THR A 321 -25.89 2.91 23.35
N ASP A 322 -26.31 4.03 22.78
CA ASP A 322 -27.10 4.04 21.54
C ASP A 322 -26.25 3.61 20.33
N LEU A 323 -26.91 3.12 19.28
CA LEU A 323 -26.27 2.92 17.99
C LEU A 323 -26.19 4.25 17.23
N PHE A 324 -24.99 4.81 17.13
CA PHE A 324 -24.73 6.06 16.42
C PHE A 324 -23.53 5.98 15.48
N ARG A 325 -23.40 7.00 14.62
CA ARG A 325 -22.19 7.33 13.88
C ARG A 325 -21.62 8.68 14.29
N ILE A 326 -20.33 8.86 14.04
CA ILE A 326 -19.58 10.09 14.30
C ILE A 326 -19.14 10.76 13.00
N PHE A 327 -19.00 12.09 13.03
CA PHE A 327 -18.41 12.89 11.96
C PHE A 327 -17.14 13.60 12.44
N PRO A 328 -15.94 13.12 12.05
CA PRO A 328 -14.68 13.80 12.31
C PRO A 328 -14.51 14.95 11.31
N VAL A 329 -14.78 16.17 11.75
CA VAL A 329 -14.84 17.35 10.89
C VAL A 329 -13.47 17.70 10.30
N ASP A 330 -12.40 17.59 11.10
CA ASP A 330 -11.06 17.99 10.67
C ASP A 330 -10.39 16.98 9.73
N GLU A 331 -10.73 15.69 9.85
CA GLU A 331 -10.06 14.61 9.11
C GLU A 331 -11.06 13.53 8.71
N LEU A 332 -11.85 13.83 7.68
CA LEU A 332 -12.93 12.96 7.22
C LEU A 332 -12.45 11.55 6.84
N SER A 333 -11.22 11.37 6.37
CA SER A 333 -10.68 10.05 5.97
C SER A 333 -10.13 9.20 7.12
N THR A 334 -10.17 9.69 8.36
CA THR A 334 -9.58 8.98 9.50
C THR A 334 -10.35 7.72 9.87
N ASN A 335 -9.62 6.62 10.11
CA ASN A 335 -10.17 5.36 10.62
C ASN A 335 -9.90 5.18 12.13
N GLN A 336 -9.27 6.15 12.78
CA GLN A 336 -8.76 6.01 14.15
C GLN A 336 -9.84 5.65 15.18
N TYR A 337 -11.07 6.15 15.00
CA TYR A 337 -12.17 5.91 15.93
C TYR A 337 -12.74 4.50 15.84
N GLY A 338 -12.51 3.80 14.72
CA GLY A 338 -12.88 2.39 14.57
C GLY A 338 -12.12 1.50 15.55
N PHE A 339 -10.91 1.89 15.97
CA PHE A 339 -10.16 1.19 17.02
C PHE A 339 -10.92 1.16 18.35
N PHE A 340 -11.67 2.21 18.66
CA PHE A 340 -12.50 2.31 19.87
C PHE A 340 -13.94 1.80 19.65
N GLY A 341 -14.23 1.16 18.51
CA GLY A 341 -15.55 0.61 18.20
C GLY A 341 -16.57 1.63 17.70
N PHE A 342 -16.19 2.89 17.45
CA PHE A 342 -17.12 3.89 16.94
C PHE A 342 -17.21 3.84 15.42
N SER A 343 -18.45 3.81 14.91
CA SER A 343 -18.72 3.90 13.47
C SER A 343 -18.59 5.35 13.01
N SER A 344 -17.80 5.63 11.98
CA SER A 344 -17.73 6.97 11.37
C SER A 344 -18.54 7.02 10.07
N ILE A 345 -19.14 8.18 9.76
CA ILE A 345 -19.62 8.48 8.39
C ILE A 345 -18.46 8.82 7.44
N GLY A 346 -17.26 9.06 7.99
CA GLY A 346 -16.03 9.20 7.24
C GLY A 346 -15.28 7.88 7.07
N GLY A 347 -13.97 7.99 7.02
CA GLY A 347 -13.03 6.90 6.92
C GLY A 347 -12.53 6.61 5.51
N TYR A 348 -11.41 5.92 5.46
CA TYR A 348 -10.84 5.35 4.25
C TYR A 348 -11.19 3.87 4.15
N HIS A 349 -11.77 3.47 3.03
CA HIS A 349 -11.98 2.07 2.68
C HIS A 349 -11.68 1.90 1.19
N ALA A 350 -10.86 0.91 0.82
CA ALA A 350 -10.42 0.75 -0.56
C ALA A 350 -11.52 0.28 -1.52
N ALA A 351 -12.64 -0.20 -0.97
CA ALA A 351 -13.78 -0.76 -1.66
C ALA A 351 -15.08 -0.11 -1.16
N LYS A 352 -15.19 1.22 -1.16
CA LYS A 352 -16.42 1.94 -0.81
C LYS A 352 -17.56 1.61 -1.80
N LEU A 353 -18.79 1.64 -1.29
CA LEU A 353 -19.98 1.60 -2.12
C LEU A 353 -20.06 2.87 -2.98
N GLY A 354 -20.40 2.69 -4.25
CA GLY A 354 -20.45 3.76 -5.23
C GLY A 354 -21.49 4.81 -4.89
N ILE A 355 -22.67 4.40 -4.44
CA ILE A 355 -23.73 5.33 -4.00
C ILE A 355 -23.29 6.23 -2.85
N TYR A 356 -22.45 5.71 -1.94
CA TYR A 356 -21.90 6.50 -0.84
C TYR A 356 -20.86 7.49 -1.34
N GLU A 357 -19.99 7.08 -2.27
CA GLU A 357 -19.03 7.99 -2.90
C GLU A 357 -19.72 9.10 -3.70
N GLU A 358 -20.79 8.77 -4.44
CA GLU A 358 -21.63 9.76 -5.13
C GLU A 358 -22.25 10.74 -4.13
N LEU A 359 -22.84 10.25 -3.03
CA LEU A 359 -23.39 11.12 -1.97
C LEU A 359 -22.32 12.08 -1.44
N MET A 360 -21.14 11.56 -1.11
CA MET A 360 -20.05 12.35 -0.54
C MET A 360 -19.48 13.39 -1.51
N THR A 361 -19.36 13.04 -2.80
CA THR A 361 -18.78 13.92 -3.83
C THR A 361 -19.78 14.90 -4.42
N GLN A 362 -21.02 14.48 -4.62
CA GLN A 362 -22.06 15.28 -5.27
C GLN A 362 -22.84 16.12 -4.27
N VAL A 363 -23.18 15.60 -3.08
CA VAL A 363 -23.98 16.32 -2.07
C VAL A 363 -23.09 16.87 -0.96
N GLY A 364 -22.16 16.07 -0.44
CA GLY A 364 -21.29 16.43 0.68
C GLY A 364 -21.97 16.33 2.05
N LEU A 365 -21.24 16.69 3.10
CA LEU A 365 -21.65 16.56 4.51
C LEU A 365 -21.93 17.90 5.20
N ASN A 366 -22.25 18.93 4.43
CA ASN A 366 -22.44 20.29 4.94
C ASN A 366 -23.86 20.56 5.47
N SER A 367 -24.80 19.64 5.20
CA SER A 367 -26.21 19.77 5.60
C SER A 367 -26.53 18.86 6.78
N PHE A 368 -27.16 19.43 7.83
CA PHE A 368 -27.67 18.63 8.94
C PHE A 368 -28.67 17.59 8.49
N SER A 369 -29.48 17.85 7.46
CA SER A 369 -30.38 16.84 6.91
C SER A 369 -29.63 15.58 6.46
N VAL A 370 -28.51 15.75 5.74
CA VAL A 370 -27.66 14.64 5.32
C VAL A 370 -27.01 13.95 6.52
N LEU A 371 -26.48 14.71 7.47
CA LEU A 371 -25.89 14.14 8.69
C LEU A 371 -26.92 13.34 9.51
N ASN A 372 -28.15 13.84 9.59
CA ASN A 372 -29.25 13.25 10.35
C ASN A 372 -29.62 11.88 9.79
N MET A 373 -29.89 11.77 8.49
CA MET A 373 -30.24 10.49 7.85
C MET A 373 -29.10 9.46 7.90
N LEU A 374 -27.85 9.92 8.03
CA LEU A 374 -26.69 9.04 8.20
C LEU A 374 -26.50 8.57 9.65
N ASN A 375 -27.44 8.87 10.55
CA ASN A 375 -27.37 8.54 11.98
C ASN A 375 -26.15 9.16 12.68
N THR A 376 -25.82 10.40 12.29
CA THR A 376 -24.66 11.14 12.84
C THR A 376 -25.05 11.85 14.13
N LYS A 377 -24.77 11.21 15.28
CA LYS A 377 -25.09 11.77 16.61
C LYS A 377 -24.03 12.72 17.13
N TYR A 378 -22.76 12.47 16.80
CA TYR A 378 -21.64 13.27 17.31
C TYR A 378 -20.76 13.84 16.21
N LEU A 379 -20.37 15.10 16.38
CA LEU A 379 -19.37 15.78 15.58
C LEU A 379 -18.13 16.02 16.44
N ILE A 380 -16.95 15.75 15.88
CA ILE A 380 -15.67 15.92 16.55
C ILE A 380 -14.86 16.96 15.78
N SER A 381 -14.41 18.01 16.46
CA SER A 381 -13.73 19.14 15.85
C SER A 381 -12.68 19.74 16.78
N ARG A 382 -11.48 20.06 16.26
CA ARG A 382 -10.45 20.83 16.96
C ARG A 382 -10.85 22.29 17.10
N GLN A 383 -11.57 22.83 16.13
CA GLN A 383 -12.12 24.18 16.19
C GLN A 383 -13.47 24.20 16.89
N LYS A 384 -13.78 25.30 17.58
CA LYS A 384 -15.10 25.47 18.17
C LYS A 384 -16.15 25.62 17.07
N LEU A 385 -17.19 24.80 17.13
CA LEU A 385 -18.33 24.88 16.22
C LEU A 385 -19.47 25.66 16.88
N THR A 386 -20.18 26.47 16.09
CA THR A 386 -21.35 27.22 16.52
C THR A 386 -22.57 26.78 15.72
N GLY A 387 -23.73 26.66 16.37
CA GLY A 387 -24.98 26.34 15.68
C GLY A 387 -26.07 25.88 16.64
N ALA A 388 -27.31 26.24 16.33
CA ALA A 388 -28.47 25.90 17.16
C ALA A 388 -28.75 24.38 17.24
N LEU A 389 -28.25 23.60 16.29
CA LEU A 389 -28.43 22.15 16.20
C LEU A 389 -27.30 21.36 16.88
N LEU A 390 -26.29 22.04 17.43
CA LEU A 390 -25.15 21.43 18.10
C LEU A 390 -25.18 21.77 19.59
N ALA A 391 -25.34 20.75 20.42
CA ALA A 391 -25.15 20.87 21.86
C ALA A 391 -23.71 20.49 22.23
N PRO A 392 -22.92 21.38 22.86
CA PRO A 392 -21.58 21.02 23.33
C PRO A 392 -21.66 19.94 24.40
N VAL A 393 -20.79 18.93 24.31
CA VAL A 393 -20.67 17.83 25.29
C VAL A 393 -19.33 17.89 26.00
N ILE A 394 -18.25 18.03 25.23
CA ILE A 394 -16.89 18.23 25.73
C ILE A 394 -16.28 19.41 24.96
N GLU A 395 -15.65 20.34 25.67
CA GLU A 395 -14.76 21.34 25.10
C GLU A 395 -13.41 21.24 25.82
N SER A 396 -12.35 20.88 25.11
CA SER A 396 -11.02 20.68 25.68
C SER A 396 -9.94 21.15 24.72
N GLU A 397 -8.71 21.32 25.21
CA GLU A 397 -7.55 21.63 24.36
C GLU A 397 -7.23 20.51 23.36
N GLN A 398 -7.66 19.27 23.64
CA GLN A 398 -7.45 18.10 22.79
C GLN A 398 -8.51 17.97 21.69
N GLY A 399 -9.58 18.77 21.77
CA GLY A 399 -10.69 18.79 20.81
C GLY A 399 -12.04 18.98 21.48
N ASN A 400 -13.07 19.12 20.64
CA ASN A 400 -14.44 19.36 21.06
C ASN A 400 -15.36 18.25 20.53
N LEU A 401 -16.32 17.86 21.36
CA LEU A 401 -17.39 16.92 21.03
C LEU A 401 -18.73 17.65 21.07
N TYR A 402 -19.45 17.62 19.96
CA TYR A 402 -20.78 18.21 19.84
C TYR A 402 -21.81 17.14 19.54
N ARG A 403 -22.95 17.16 20.26
CA ARG A 403 -24.11 16.32 19.97
C ARG A 403 -25.00 17.02 18.95
N ASN A 404 -25.26 16.36 17.83
CA ASN A 404 -26.30 16.73 16.89
C ASN A 404 -27.66 16.38 17.49
N VAL A 405 -28.44 17.40 17.85
CA VAL A 405 -29.74 17.20 18.53
C VAL A 405 -30.85 16.72 17.59
N THR A 406 -30.58 16.68 16.28
CA THR A 406 -31.54 16.27 15.24
C THR A 406 -31.17 14.95 14.57
N ALA A 407 -30.19 14.22 15.11
CA ALA A 407 -29.76 12.94 14.56
C ALA A 407 -30.92 11.94 14.51
N LEU A 408 -31.10 11.27 13.36
CA LEU A 408 -32.10 10.22 13.21
C LEU A 408 -31.51 8.86 13.62
N PRO A 409 -32.35 7.89 14.06
CA PRO A 409 -31.90 6.52 14.26
C PRO A 409 -31.49 5.88 12.92
N ARG A 410 -30.86 4.69 12.96
CA ARG A 410 -30.41 3.98 11.74
C ARG A 410 -31.55 3.59 10.80
N ALA A 411 -32.73 3.39 11.37
CA ALA A 411 -33.97 3.14 10.64
C ALA A 411 -35.06 4.02 11.27
N PHE A 412 -35.81 4.72 10.44
CA PHE A 412 -36.93 5.57 10.83
C PHE A 412 -38.00 5.51 9.74
N LEU A 413 -39.23 5.82 10.11
CA LEU A 413 -40.35 5.95 9.18
C LEU A 413 -40.48 7.40 8.73
N VAL A 414 -41.05 7.59 7.53
CA VAL A 414 -41.29 8.91 6.92
C VAL A 414 -42.77 9.10 6.62
N ASP A 415 -43.21 10.35 6.59
CA ASP A 415 -44.60 10.72 6.36
C ASP A 415 -45.02 10.64 4.88
N SER A 416 -44.06 10.78 3.96
CA SER A 416 -44.35 10.96 2.54
C SER A 416 -43.26 10.37 1.63
N LEU A 417 -43.66 10.09 0.39
CA LEU A 417 -42.79 9.60 -0.67
C LEU A 417 -42.78 10.58 -1.84
N THR A 418 -41.59 10.83 -2.38
CA THR A 418 -41.42 11.60 -3.62
C THR A 418 -40.64 10.77 -4.61
N VAL A 419 -41.16 10.58 -5.82
CA VAL A 419 -40.46 9.85 -6.88
C VAL A 419 -39.63 10.84 -7.70
N ILE A 420 -38.31 10.63 -7.74
CA ILE A 420 -37.37 11.40 -8.55
C ILE A 420 -36.48 10.40 -9.29
N THR A 421 -36.65 10.27 -10.60
CA THR A 421 -35.98 9.24 -11.40
C THR A 421 -34.53 9.60 -11.78
N SER A 422 -34.19 10.89 -11.80
CA SER A 422 -32.84 11.35 -12.15
C SER A 422 -31.96 11.48 -10.91
N LYS A 423 -30.87 10.70 -10.85
CA LYS A 423 -29.86 10.80 -9.77
C LYS A 423 -29.37 12.23 -9.52
N GLY A 424 -29.12 12.99 -10.59
CA GLY A 424 -28.69 14.39 -10.47
C GLY A 424 -29.75 15.25 -9.75
N ALA A 425 -31.03 15.07 -10.10
CA ALA A 425 -32.12 15.78 -9.44
C ALA A 425 -32.32 15.33 -7.98
N ILE A 426 -32.08 14.05 -7.66
CA ILE A 426 -32.06 13.56 -6.27
C ILE A 426 -30.99 14.32 -5.49
N PHE A 427 -29.75 14.35 -5.99
CA PHE A 427 -28.64 15.02 -5.30
C PHE A 427 -28.88 16.53 -5.16
N GLU A 428 -29.42 17.20 -6.18
CA GLU A 428 -29.79 18.62 -6.07
C GLU A 428 -30.90 18.86 -5.05
N THR A 429 -31.86 17.95 -4.93
CA THR A 429 -32.91 18.01 -3.90
C THR A 429 -32.29 17.86 -2.52
N MET A 430 -31.38 16.91 -2.32
CA MET A 430 -30.73 16.65 -1.03
C MET A 430 -29.85 17.83 -0.55
N LYS A 431 -29.36 18.67 -1.47
CA LYS A 431 -28.62 19.90 -1.13
C LYS A 431 -29.52 21.01 -0.61
N GLN A 432 -30.82 20.98 -0.93
CA GLN A 432 -31.72 22.07 -0.57
C GLN A 432 -31.92 22.12 0.95
N PRO A 433 -31.93 23.33 1.58
CA PRO A 433 -32.23 23.47 3.00
C PRO A 433 -33.63 22.97 3.40
N THR A 434 -34.54 22.86 2.44
CA THR A 434 -35.90 22.34 2.62
C THR A 434 -35.99 20.82 2.67
N PHE A 435 -34.93 20.10 2.26
CA PHE A 435 -34.92 18.65 2.32
C PHE A 435 -34.90 18.19 3.78
N ASN A 436 -35.91 17.43 4.18
CA ASN A 436 -36.02 16.87 5.52
C ASN A 436 -36.23 15.34 5.43
N PRO A 437 -35.17 14.55 5.63
CA PRO A 437 -35.26 13.10 5.49
C PRO A 437 -36.14 12.47 6.58
N ALA A 438 -36.41 13.14 7.69
CA ALA A 438 -37.33 12.63 8.71
C ALA A 438 -38.78 12.57 8.22
N ARG A 439 -39.12 13.26 7.13
CA ARG A 439 -40.51 13.39 6.62
C ARG A 439 -40.72 12.85 5.21
N VAL A 440 -39.68 12.86 4.38
CA VAL A 440 -39.78 12.44 2.98
C VAL A 440 -38.70 11.44 2.62
N ALA A 441 -39.10 10.31 2.04
CA ALA A 441 -38.20 9.42 1.32
C ALA A 441 -38.28 9.69 -0.19
N ILE A 442 -37.10 9.79 -0.81
CA ILE A 442 -36.99 9.91 -2.26
C ILE A 442 -36.84 8.51 -2.85
N LEU A 443 -37.68 8.19 -3.82
CA LEU A 443 -37.65 6.91 -4.53
C LEU A 443 -37.19 7.14 -5.98
N GLU A 444 -36.37 6.23 -6.49
CA GLU A 444 -35.97 6.23 -7.90
C GLU A 444 -37.11 5.73 -8.81
N GLU A 445 -37.98 4.87 -8.27
CA GLU A 445 -39.11 4.26 -8.96
C GLU A 445 -40.36 4.29 -8.07
N PRO A 446 -41.57 4.40 -8.65
CA PRO A 446 -42.81 4.34 -7.88
C PRO A 446 -43.03 2.95 -7.28
N ILE A 447 -43.58 2.90 -6.07
CA ILE A 447 -44.01 1.64 -5.45
C ILE A 447 -45.38 1.26 -6.03
N GLU A 448 -45.49 0.05 -6.58
CA GLU A 448 -46.75 -0.44 -7.19
C GLU A 448 -47.85 -0.72 -6.15
N THR A 449 -47.47 -0.87 -4.87
CA THR A 449 -48.38 -1.19 -3.76
C THR A 449 -48.81 0.06 -3.00
N SER A 450 -50.11 0.21 -2.71
CA SER A 450 -50.59 1.29 -1.84
C SER A 450 -50.09 1.06 -0.41
N LEU A 451 -49.26 1.98 0.10
CA LEU A 451 -48.85 1.95 1.50
C LEU A 451 -50.00 2.45 2.39
N GLY A 452 -50.22 1.76 3.52
CA GLY A 452 -51.17 2.19 4.54
C GLY A 452 -50.69 3.41 5.32
N PRO A 453 -51.57 4.05 6.13
CA PRO A 453 -51.19 5.20 6.94
C PRO A 453 -50.12 4.84 7.98
N VAL A 454 -49.17 5.74 8.21
CA VAL A 454 -48.15 5.60 9.27
C VAL A 454 -48.82 5.81 10.62
N VAL A 455 -48.90 4.75 11.44
CA VAL A 455 -49.56 4.78 12.76
C VAL A 455 -48.59 5.20 13.88
N SER A 456 -47.28 5.01 13.69
CA SER A 456 -46.21 5.48 14.58
C SER A 456 -44.90 5.65 13.82
N SER A 457 -44.04 6.57 14.25
CA SER A 457 -42.72 6.84 13.63
C SER A 457 -41.57 5.99 14.19
N GLU A 458 -41.81 5.24 15.27
CA GLU A 458 -40.83 4.38 15.92
C GLU A 458 -40.82 2.99 15.26
N VAL A 459 -39.63 2.57 14.82
CA VAL A 459 -39.36 1.19 14.36
C VAL A 459 -38.83 0.43 15.58
N ALA A 460 -39.61 -0.54 16.06
CA ALA A 460 -39.29 -1.35 17.24
C ALA A 460 -38.04 -2.21 17.08
#